data_AF-A0A0U5K1J4-F1
#
_entry.id   AF-A0A0U5K1J4-F1
#
_cell.length_a   1.000
_cell.length_b   1.000
_cell.length_c   1.000
_cell.angle_alpha   90.00
_cell.angle_beta   90.00
_cell.angle_gamma   90.00
#
_symmetry.space_group_name_H-M   'P 1'
#
loop_
_entity.id
_entity.type
_entity.pdbx_description
1 polymer ?
#
loop_
_entity_poly.entity_id
_entity_poly.type
_entity_poly.pdbx_seq_one_letter_code
_entity_poly.pdbx_strand_id
1 'polypeptide(L)'
;MSNDADTIPETDALIKYMQYFTSANGINYAAITANMDVYNRSSLWGKSQTVEFSSIVGIIKRSQTAINNTMYAYSGANTMYRRDFLINVGGFR
;
A
#
# COMPACT_ATOMS: atom_id res chain seq x y z
N MET A 1 -11.03 -3.08 -4.97
CA MET A 1 -9.89 -3.30 -4.07
C MET A 1 -9.17 -4.53 -4.58
N SER A 2 -7.85 -4.46 -4.73
CA SER A 2 -6.99 -5.61 -5.00
C SER A 2 -6.56 -6.22 -3.68
N ASN A 3 -6.60 -7.54 -3.56
CA ASN A 3 -6.03 -8.31 -2.46
C ASN A 3 -5.45 -9.60 -3.03
N ASP A 4 -4.15 -9.80 -2.89
CA ASP A 4 -3.49 -11.04 -3.31
C ASP A 4 -3.94 -12.21 -2.43
N ALA A 5 -3.89 -13.43 -2.98
CA ALA A 5 -4.43 -14.62 -2.32
C ALA A 5 -3.71 -14.99 -1.01
N ASP A 6 -2.45 -14.57 -0.86
CA ASP A 6 -1.61 -14.80 0.31
C ASP A 6 -1.57 -13.59 1.27
N THR A 7 -2.31 -12.53 0.96
CA THR A 7 -2.38 -11.32 1.78
C THR A 7 -3.60 -11.35 2.70
N ILE A 8 -3.35 -11.20 4.00
CA ILE A 8 -4.40 -11.12 5.04
C ILE A 8 -4.59 -9.64 5.43
N PRO A 9 -5.69 -8.99 5.01
CA PRO A 9 -5.98 -7.63 5.43
C PRO A 9 -6.40 -7.57 6.90
N GLU A 10 -6.18 -6.42 7.54
CA GLU A 10 -6.79 -6.11 8.83
C GLU A 10 -8.32 -6.13 8.72
N THR A 11 -9.01 -6.49 9.80
CA THR A 11 -10.47 -6.65 9.83
C THR A 11 -11.23 -5.39 9.42
N ASP A 12 -10.68 -4.20 9.66
CA ASP A 12 -11.26 -2.90 9.34
C ASP A 12 -10.56 -2.17 8.17
N ALA A 13 -9.73 -2.88 7.39
CA ALA A 13 -8.93 -2.30 6.31
C ALA A 13 -9.77 -1.49 5.30
N LEU A 14 -10.96 -2.00 4.93
CA LEU A 14 -11.88 -1.30 4.03
C LEU A 14 -12.30 0.07 4.56
N ILE A 15 -12.68 0.13 5.84
CA ILE A 15 -13.13 1.37 6.49
C ILE A 15 -11.98 2.36 6.55
N LYS A 16 -10.79 1.91 6.96
CA LYS A 16 -9.58 2.74 7.01
C LYS A 16 -9.24 3.34 5.64
N TYR A 17 -9.32 2.57 4.56
CA TYR A 17 -9.04 3.09 3.21
C TYR A 17 -10.09 4.08 2.75
N MET A 18 -11.36 3.82 3.02
CA MET A 18 -12.43 4.76 2.69
C MET A 18 -12.26 6.10 3.40
N GLN A 19 -11.83 6.10 4.68
CA GLN A 19 -11.58 7.33 5.45
C GLN A 19 -10.58 8.26 4.77
N TYR A 20 -9.51 7.73 4.17
CA TYR A 20 -8.56 8.54 3.39
C TYR A 20 -9.20 9.13 2.13
N PHE A 21 -10.00 8.36 1.39
CA PHE A 21 -10.69 8.87 0.20
C PHE A 21 -11.77 9.91 0.51
N THR A 22 -12.41 9.84 1.68
CA THR A 22 -13.43 10.80 2.13
C THR A 22 -12.86 11.94 2.95
N SER A 23 -11.55 11.96 3.23
CA SER A 23 -10.89 13.06 3.91
C SER A 23 -10.91 14.34 3.07
N ALA A 24 -10.63 15.50 3.69
CA ALA A 24 -10.58 16.78 2.98
C ALA A 24 -9.58 16.79 1.81
N ASN A 25 -8.47 16.05 1.94
CA ASN A 25 -7.47 15.88 0.89
C ASN A 25 -7.75 14.68 -0.03
N GLY A 26 -8.85 13.96 0.21
CA GLY A 26 -9.18 12.70 -0.43
C GLY A 26 -9.22 12.80 -1.95
N ILE A 27 -9.66 13.93 -2.50
CA ILE A 27 -9.74 14.18 -3.95
C ILE A 27 -8.39 14.01 -4.65
N ASN A 28 -7.27 14.23 -3.94
CA ASN A 28 -5.92 14.11 -4.46
C ASN A 28 -5.39 12.66 -4.42
N TYR A 29 -6.12 11.73 -3.82
CA TYR A 29 -5.71 10.33 -3.74
C TYR A 29 -6.39 9.51 -4.83
N ALA A 30 -5.58 8.99 -5.75
CA ALA A 30 -6.02 8.06 -6.79
C ALA A 30 -6.10 6.61 -6.28
N ALA A 31 -5.18 6.24 -5.38
CA ALA A 31 -5.07 4.91 -4.79
C ALA A 31 -4.52 4.99 -3.36
N ILE A 32 -4.85 4.00 -2.54
CA ILE A 32 -4.34 3.82 -1.18
C ILE A 32 -3.85 2.38 -1.04
N THR A 33 -2.62 2.21 -0.57
CA THR A 33 -1.98 0.92 -0.35
C THR A 33 -1.68 0.71 1.14
N ALA A 34 -1.80 -0.53 1.61
CA ALA A 34 -1.30 -0.88 2.94
C ALA A 34 0.24 -0.96 2.99
N ASN A 35 0.77 -0.93 4.21
CA ASN A 35 2.08 -1.50 4.49
C ASN A 35 1.93 -3.00 4.65
N MET A 36 2.81 -3.77 4.02
CA MET A 36 2.79 -5.22 4.08
C MET A 36 3.77 -5.69 5.14
N ASP A 37 3.32 -6.62 5.98
CA ASP A 37 4.12 -7.28 7.00
C ASP A 37 4.30 -8.76 6.66
N VAL A 38 5.55 -9.22 6.72
CA VAL A 38 5.85 -10.65 6.50
C VAL A 38 5.34 -11.46 7.69
N TYR A 39 4.49 -12.45 7.45
CA TYR A 39 3.90 -13.29 8.51
C TYR A 39 4.88 -14.35 9.03
N ASN A 40 5.66 -14.98 8.15
CA ASN A 40 6.52 -16.11 8.54
C ASN A 40 7.89 -15.64 9.07
N ARG A 41 8.01 -15.45 10.40
CA ARG A 41 9.22 -14.96 11.09
C ARG A 41 9.77 -15.96 12.13
N SER A 42 9.77 -17.25 11.82
CA SER A 42 10.08 -18.32 12.80
C SER A 42 11.58 -18.45 13.12
N SER A 43 12.49 -18.06 12.22
CA SER A 43 13.94 -18.14 12.42
C SER A 43 14.58 -16.77 12.68
N LEU A 44 15.74 -16.76 13.37
CA LEU A 44 16.52 -15.54 13.62
C LEU A 44 16.92 -14.85 12.30
N TRP A 45 17.34 -15.65 11.31
CA TRP A 45 17.65 -15.18 9.96
C TRP A 45 16.43 -14.56 9.26
N GLY A 46 15.26 -15.20 9.34
CA GLY A 46 14.03 -14.68 8.77
C GLY A 46 13.59 -13.36 9.40
N LYS A 47 13.78 -13.18 10.71
CA LYS A 47 13.55 -11.91 11.41
C LYS A 47 14.49 -10.80 10.91
N SER A 48 15.79 -11.09 10.79
CA SER A 48 16.77 -10.12 10.27
C SER A 48 16.45 -9.69 8.84
N GLN A 49 16.15 -10.65 7.95
CA GLN A 49 15.77 -10.35 6.57
C GLN A 49 14.50 -9.50 6.47
N THR A 50 13.52 -9.77 7.33
CA THR A 50 12.29 -8.98 7.39
C THR A 50 12.59 -7.53 7.80
N VAL A 51 13.42 -7.33 8.82
CA VAL A 51 13.81 -5.98 9.27
C VAL A 51 14.54 -5.23 8.15
N GLU A 52 15.48 -5.89 7.47
CA GLU A 52 16.21 -5.30 6.34
C GLU A 52 15.25 -4.89 5.22
N PHE A 53 14.39 -5.80 4.77
CA PHE A 53 13.41 -5.53 3.72
C PHE A 53 12.46 -4.38 4.09
N SER A 54 11.89 -4.40 5.29
CA SER A 54 11.01 -3.33 5.79
C SER A 54 11.73 -1.98 5.87
N SER A 55 13.02 -1.97 6.18
CA SER A 55 13.83 -0.75 6.24
C SER A 55 14.01 -0.12 4.85
N ILE A 56 14.33 -0.93 3.83
CA ILE A 56 14.51 -0.49 2.44
C ILE A 56 13.18 0.06 1.88
N VAL A 57 12.10 -0.71 2.02
CA VAL A 57 10.77 -0.29 1.58
C VAL A 57 10.34 1.00 2.28
N GLY A 58 10.58 1.10 3.59
CA GLY A 58 10.26 2.30 4.37
C GLY A 58 11.02 3.54 3.90
N ILE A 59 12.32 3.42 3.58
CA ILE A 59 13.12 4.53 3.04
C ILE A 59 12.59 4.95 1.68
N ILE A 60 12.36 4.02 0.75
CA ILE A 60 11.85 4.33 -0.60
C ILE A 60 10.52 5.07 -0.52
N LYS A 61 9.56 4.56 0.28
CA LYS A 61 8.26 5.21 0.45
C LYS A 61 8.40 6.62 1.02
N ARG A 62 9.21 6.82 2.07
CA ARG A 62 9.43 8.15 2.66
C ARG A 62 10.10 9.10 1.68
N SER A 63 11.08 8.64 0.90
CA SER A 63 11.73 9.45 -0.14
C SER A 63 10.75 9.86 -1.24
N GLN A 64 9.89 8.95 -1.71
CA GLN A 64 8.87 9.29 -2.72
C GLN A 64 7.86 10.31 -2.19
N THR A 65 7.35 10.11 -0.97
CA THR A 65 6.43 11.06 -0.35
C THR A 65 7.11 12.41 -0.09
N ALA A 66 8.38 12.44 0.32
CA ALA A 66 9.10 13.68 0.60
C ALA A 66 9.36 14.52 -0.66
N ILE A 67 9.67 13.86 -1.80
CA ILE A 67 10.01 14.57 -3.03
C ILE A 67 8.75 14.96 -3.81
N ASN A 68 7.75 14.08 -3.84
CA ASN A 68 6.63 14.24 -4.77
C ASN A 68 5.26 14.42 -4.08
N ASN A 69 5.22 14.41 -2.75
CA ASN A 69 3.98 14.42 -1.95
C ASN A 69 2.99 13.28 -2.32
N THR A 70 3.46 12.26 -3.03
CA THR A 70 2.70 11.10 -3.50
C THR A 70 3.62 9.88 -3.59
N MET A 71 3.05 8.67 -3.55
CA MET A 71 3.78 7.43 -3.85
C MET A 71 3.69 7.08 -5.33
N TYR A 72 4.83 6.88 -5.99
CA TYR A 72 4.91 6.56 -7.42
C TYR A 72 4.81 5.06 -7.69
N ALA A 73 5.30 4.24 -6.75
CA ALA A 73 5.26 2.79 -6.83
C ALA A 73 4.70 2.22 -5.54
N TYR A 74 3.72 1.32 -5.65
CA TYR A 74 3.08 0.63 -4.53
C TYR A 74 2.93 -0.85 -4.85
N SER A 75 2.78 -1.67 -3.81
CA SER A 75 2.91 -3.13 -3.91
C SER A 75 1.80 -3.82 -4.70
N GLY A 76 0.64 -3.18 -4.91
CA GLY A 76 -0.53 -3.77 -5.57
C GLY A 76 -1.25 -4.88 -4.76
N ALA A 77 -0.50 -5.59 -3.91
CA ALA A 77 -0.93 -6.77 -3.15
C ALA A 77 -2.13 -6.50 -2.23
N ASN A 78 -2.20 -5.34 -1.62
CA ASN A 78 -3.42 -4.87 -0.97
C ASN A 78 -3.57 -3.37 -1.21
N THR A 79 -4.47 -3.01 -2.14
CA THR A 79 -4.61 -1.64 -2.61
C THR A 79 -6.06 -1.34 -3.02
N MET A 80 -6.55 -0.17 -2.63
CA MET A 80 -7.84 0.35 -3.07
C MET A 80 -7.65 1.52 -4.03
N TYR A 81 -8.47 1.57 -5.09
CA TYR A 81 -8.39 2.54 -6.17
C TYR A 81 -9.69 3.32 -6.28
N ARG A 82 -9.61 4.60 -6.68
CA ARG A 82 -10.77 5.30 -7.22
C ARG A 82 -11.14 4.69 -8.57
N ARG A 83 -12.40 4.25 -8.69
CA ARG A 83 -12.91 3.61 -9.91
C ARG A 83 -12.72 4.50 -11.14
N ASP A 84 -13.13 5.76 -11.06
CA ASP A 84 -13.09 6.66 -12.21
C ASP A 84 -11.66 6.96 -12.66
N PHE A 85 -10.73 7.11 -11.71
CA PHE A 85 -9.30 7.22 -12.01
C PHE A 85 -8.79 5.99 -12.75
N LEU A 86 -9.11 4.79 -12.26
CA LEU A 86 -8.65 3.53 -12.86
C LEU A 86 -9.19 3.35 -14.28
N ILE A 87 -10.44 3.75 -14.53
CA ILE A 87 -11.03 3.74 -15.87
C ILE A 87 -10.34 4.75 -16.78
N ASN A 88 -10.08 5.96 -16.30
CA ASN A 88 -9.43 7.03 -17.09
C ASN A 88 -8.02 6.65 -17.57
N VAL A 89 -7.28 5.83 -16.80
CA VAL A 89 -5.94 5.34 -17.19
C VAL A 89 -5.97 4.06 -18.03
N GLY A 90 -7.16 3.55 -18.37
CA GLY A 90 -7.33 2.35 -19.21
C GLY A 90 -7.23 1.03 -18.46
N GLY A 91 -7.42 1.02 -17.13
CA GLY A 91 -7.44 -0.18 -16.31
C GLY A 91 -6.07 -0.85 -16.13
N PHE A 92 -6.10 -2.10 -15.65
CA PHE A 92 -4.92 -2.97 -15.58
C PHE A 92 -4.77 -3.72 -16.91
N ARG A 93 -3.54 -3.80 -17.43
CA ARG A 93 -3.18 -4.56 -18.64
C ARG A 93 -2.35 -5.78 -18.28
#